data_AF-A0A5K1C000-F1
#
_entry.id   AF-A0A5K1C000-F1
#
_cell.length_a   1.000
_cell.length_b   1.000
_cell.length_c   1.000
_cell.angle_alpha   90.00
_cell.angle_beta   90.00
_cell.angle_gamma   90.00
#
_symmetry.space_group_name_H-M   'P 1'
#
loop_
_entity.id
_entity.type
_entity.pdbx_description
1 polymer ?
#
loop_
_entity_poly.entity_id
_entity_poly.type
_entity_poly.pdbx_seq_one_letter_code
_entity_poly.pdbx_strand_id
1 'polypeptide(L)' 'PKGFSLSSYGSGPSTVEPFLVDEKKITAKHVIFWVEKRLAAQGILPVWKE' A
#
# COMPACT_ATOMS: atom_id res chain seq x y z
N PRO A 1 -7.12 -0.89 14.19
CA PRO A 1 -5.88 -1.31 13.50
C PRO A 1 -6.10 -1.31 11.98
N LYS A 2 -5.22 -0.66 11.22
CA LYS A 2 -5.31 -0.55 9.75
C LYS A 2 -4.32 -1.56 9.15
N GLY A 3 -4.84 -2.45 8.31
CA GLY A 3 -4.06 -3.51 7.67
C GLY A 3 -3.95 -3.27 6.18
N PHE A 4 -2.83 -3.67 5.59
CA PHE A 4 -2.61 -3.74 4.16
C PHE A 4 -2.33 -5.19 3.79
N SER A 5 -2.96 -5.65 2.72
CA SER A 5 -2.70 -6.96 2.14
C SER A 5 -2.72 -6.83 0.63
N LEU A 6 -1.76 -7.47 -0.03
CA LEU A 6 -1.65 -7.56 -1.46
C LEU A 6 -1.71 -9.05 -1.83
N SER A 7 -2.62 -9.42 -2.73
CA SER A 7 -2.67 -10.75 -3.32
C SER A 7 -2.66 -10.66 -4.85
N SER A 8 -2.05 -11.65 -5.48
CA SER A 8 -1.95 -11.73 -6.93
C SER A 8 -3.09 -12.59 -7.47
N TYR A 9 -3.69 -12.20 -8.60
CA TYR A 9 -4.60 -13.05 -9.38
C TYR A 9 -5.80 -13.63 -8.61
N GLY A 10 -6.34 -12.89 -7.63
CA GLY A 10 -7.51 -13.30 -6.86
C GLY A 10 -7.26 -14.43 -5.87
N SER A 11 -5.98 -14.73 -5.55
CA SER A 11 -5.66 -15.60 -4.42
C SER A 11 -6.11 -14.94 -3.11
N GLY A 12 -6.41 -15.77 -2.10
CA GLY A 12 -6.73 -15.30 -0.75
C GLY A 12 -5.64 -14.37 -0.20
N PRO A 13 -5.96 -13.55 0.82
CA PRO A 13 -5.01 -12.59 1.36
C PRO A 13 -3.73 -13.31 1.82
N SER A 14 -2.58 -13.00 1.20
CA SER A 14 -1.31 -13.69 1.53
C SER A 14 -0.83 -13.35 2.93
N THR A 15 -0.66 -12.05 3.21
CA THR A 15 -0.15 -11.54 4.49
C THR A 15 -0.85 -10.23 4.82
N VAL A 16 -1.27 -10.05 6.07
CA VAL A 16 -1.82 -8.78 6.56
C VAL A 16 -0.73 -8.06 7.34
N GLU A 17 -0.31 -6.91 6.82
CA GLU A 17 0.74 -6.09 7.40
C GLU A 17 0.14 -4.80 7.97
N PRO A 18 0.75 -4.18 9.00
CA PRO A 18 0.30 -2.88 9.48
C PRO A 18 0.42 -1.79 8.41
N PHE A 19 -0.51 -0.84 8.41
CA PHE A 19 -0.55 0.25 7.43
C PHE A 19 -1.07 1.54 8.07
N LEU A 20 -0.30 2.64 8.00
CA LEU A 20 -0.68 3.94 8.57
C LEU A 20 -1.15 3.83 10.03
N VAL A 21 -0.45 3.05 10.84
CA VAL A 21 -0.79 2.80 12.25
C VAL A 21 -0.52 4.01 13.14
N ASP A 22 0.47 4.83 12.79
CA ASP A 22 0.86 6.03 13.53
C ASP A 22 0.11 7.31 13.09
N GLU A 23 -0.59 7.24 11.95
CA GLU A 23 -1.19 8.40 11.32
C GLU A 23 -2.55 8.79 11.96
N LYS A 24 -2.55 9.89 12.72
CA LYS A 24 -3.77 10.40 13.41
C LYS A 24 -4.77 11.09 12.47
N LYS A 25 -4.30 11.75 11.40
CA LYS A 25 -5.16 12.44 10.41
C LYS A 25 -4.91 11.89 9.00
N ILE A 26 -5.73 10.92 8.60
CA ILE A 26 -5.61 10.28 7.30
C ILE A 26 -6.55 10.99 6.32
N THR A 27 -5.96 11.58 5.28
CA THR A 27 -6.71 12.10 4.13
C THR A 27 -6.65 11.09 2.98
N ALA A 28 -7.60 11.14 2.06
CA ALA A 28 -7.64 10.25 0.90
C ALA A 28 -6.34 10.33 0.07
N LYS A 29 -5.80 11.54 -0.12
CA LYS A 29 -4.52 11.77 -0.81
C LYS A 29 -3.35 11.08 -0.11
N HIS A 30 -3.36 11.04 1.23
CA HIS A 30 -2.33 10.38 2.02
C HIS A 30 -2.37 8.86 1.83
N VAL A 31 -3.57 8.27 1.81
CA VAL A 31 -3.74 6.83 1.56
C VAL A 31 -3.19 6.47 0.17
N ILE A 32 -3.59 7.23 -0.86
CA ILE A 32 -3.15 6.99 -2.24
C ILE A 32 -1.63 7.07 -2.34
N PHE A 33 -1.03 8.14 -1.81
CA PHE A 33 0.43 8.33 -1.82
C PHE A 33 1.18 7.12 -1.22
N TRP A 34 0.72 6.63 -0.07
CA TRP A 34 1.38 5.50 0.61
C TRP A 34 1.13 4.15 -0.07
N VAL A 35 -0.03 3.96 -0.69
CA VAL A 35 -0.31 2.78 -1.52
C VAL A 35 0.60 2.77 -2.75
N GLU A 36 0.70 3.89 -3.45
CA GLU A 36 1.58 4.03 -4.62
C GLU A 36 3.05 3.79 -4.26
N LYS A 37 3.53 4.38 -3.17
CA LYS A 37 4.89 4.16 -2.67
C LYS A 37 5.17 2.68 -2.40
N ARG A 38 4.22 1.97 -1.79
CA ARG A 38 4.37 0.55 -1.44
C ARG A 38 4.37 -0.34 -2.69
N LEU A 39 3.46 -0.09 -3.63
CA LEU A 39 3.40 -0.80 -4.90
C LEU A 39 4.65 -0.56 -5.76
N ALA A 40 5.18 0.66 -5.74
CA ALA A 40 6.42 1.02 -6.44
C ALA A 40 7.65 0.34 -5.81
N ALA A 41 7.72 0.26 -4.48
CA ALA A 41 8.78 -0.47 -3.78
C ALA A 41 8.74 -1.99 -4.07
N GLN A 42 7.55 -2.54 -4.31
CA GLN A 42 7.37 -3.92 -4.76
C GLN A 42 7.68 -4.13 -6.25
N GLY A 43 7.97 -3.05 -7.00
CA GLY A 43 8.23 -3.10 -8.43
C GLY A 43 6.98 -3.35 -9.29
N ILE A 44 5.78 -3.27 -8.71
CA ILE A 44 4.50 -3.48 -9.40
C ILE A 44 4.15 -2.24 -10.22
N LEU A 45 4.33 -1.06 -9.62
CA LEU A 45 4.22 0.20 -10.35
C LEU A 45 5.60 0.62 -10.85
N PRO A 46 5.71 1.16 -12.07
CA PRO A 46 6.94 1.77 -12.54
C PRO A 46 7.29 2.93 -11.59
N VAL A 47 8.43 2.82 -10.90
CA VAL A 47 9.02 3.95 -10.17
C VAL A 47 9.35 4.99 -11.23
N TRP A 48 8.64 6.12 -11.20
CA TRP A 48 8.83 7.32 -12.03
C TRP A 48 10.22 7.35 -12.67
N LYS A 49 10.30 6.93 -13.94
CA LYS A 49 11.42 7.29 -14.80
C LYS A 49 11.11 8.70 -15.28
N GLU A 50 12.04 9.61 -15.01
CA GLU A 50 12.08 10.95 -15.61
C GLU A 50 11.82 10.92 -17.12
#